data_AF-A0AAU2WU06-F1
#
_entry.id   AF-A0AAU2WU06-F1
#
_cell.length_a   1.000
_cell.length_b   1.000
_cell.length_c   1.000
_cell.angle_alpha   90.00
_cell.angle_beta   90.00
_cell.angle_gamma   90.00
#
_symmetry.space_group_name_H-M   'P 1'
#
loop_
_entity.id
_entity.type
_entity.pdbx_description
1 polymer ?
#
loop_
_entity_poly.entity_id
_entity_poly.type
_entity_poly.pdbx_seq_one_letter_code
_entity_poly.pdbx_strand_id
1 'polypeptide(L)' 'MPRTEFTARVDTLIRDLRSGETAEGVERILVPGELERERRRTREASGVPLPTALREEVNGYAAELGVPGLD' A
#
# COMPACT_ATOMS: atom_id res chain seq x y z
N MET A 1 19.66 -15.05 17.38
CA MET A 1 18.63 -14.22 18.04
C MET A 1 17.28 -14.88 17.82
N PRO A 2 16.48 -15.13 18.86
CA PRO A 2 15.09 -15.59 18.73
C PRO A 2 14.23 -14.58 17.95
N ARG A 3 13.23 -15.06 17.20
CA ARG A 3 12.34 -14.23 16.38
C ARG A 3 11.69 -13.09 17.19
N THR A 4 11.22 -13.39 18.40
CA THR A 4 10.54 -12.42 19.27
C THR A 4 11.46 -11.28 19.69
N GLU A 5 12.71 -11.58 20.03
CA GLU A 5 13.73 -10.59 20.37
C GLU A 5 14.05 -9.72 19.14
N PHE A 6 14.19 -10.33 17.97
CA PHE A 6 14.43 -9.59 16.73
C PHE A 6 13.28 -8.64 16.41
N THR A 7 12.03 -9.10 16.45
CA THR A 7 10.86 -8.24 16.17
C THR A 7 10.71 -7.13 17.20
N ALA A 8 10.97 -7.40 18.48
CA ALA A 8 10.93 -6.37 19.52
C ALA A 8 11.96 -5.25 19.28
N ARG A 9 13.16 -5.62 18.81
CA ARG A 9 14.20 -4.64 18.44
C ARG A 9 13.79 -3.82 17.21
N VAL A 10 13.20 -4.45 16.20
CA VAL A 10 12.67 -3.76 15.02
C VAL A 10 11.53 -2.81 15.41
N ASP A 11 10.63 -3.22 16.29
CA ASP A 11 9.54 -2.37 16.77
C ASP A 11 10.07 -1.14 17.52
N THR A 12 11.16 -1.29 18.28
CA THR A 12 11.85 -0.17 18.92
C THR A 12 12.46 0.78 17.91
N LEU A 13 13.19 0.26 16.91
CA LEU A 13 13.72 1.09 15.83
C LEU A 13 12.61 1.89 15.12
N ILE A 14 11.47 1.25 14.83
CA ILE A 14 10.33 1.92 14.19
C ILE A 14 9.79 3.04 15.08
N ARG A 15 9.66 2.81 16.40
CA ARG A 15 9.21 3.82 17.37
C ARG A 15 10.17 5.00 17.43
N ASP A 16 11.47 4.73 17.49
CA ASP A 16 12.51 5.76 17.57
C ASP A 16 12.49 6.64 16.32
N LEU A 17 12.46 6.04 15.12
CA LEU A 17 12.37 6.76 13.86
C LEU A 17 11.13 7.67 13.80
N ARG A 18 9.98 7.18 14.27
CA ARG A 18 8.73 7.97 14.29
C ARG A 18 8.74 9.11 15.29
N SER A 19 9.57 9.02 16.33
CA SER A 19 9.71 10.07 17.34
C SER A 19 10.69 11.18 16.94
N GLY A 20 11.40 11.02 15.82
CA GLY A 20 12.33 12.01 15.29
C GLY A 20 11.66 13.31 14.86
N GLU A 21 12.43 14.38 14.81
CA GLU A 21 11.99 15.68 14.28
C GLU A 21 11.68 15.56 12.77
N THR A 22 10.52 16.08 12.37
CA THR A 22 10.12 16.16 10.96
C THR A 22 10.79 17.35 10.29
N ALA A 23 11.19 17.19 9.03
CA ALA A 23 11.60 18.32 8.20
C ALA A 23 10.42 19.30 7.97
N GLU A 24 10.74 20.54 7.59
CA GLU A 24 9.73 21.56 7.26
C GLU A 24 8.75 21.04 6.19
N GLY A 25 7.45 21.18 6.47
CA GLY A 25 6.39 20.72 5.57
C GLY A 25 6.12 19.20 5.58
N VAL A 26 6.83 18.42 6.40
CA VAL A 26 6.58 16.97 6.55
C VAL A 26 5.71 16.71 7.79
N GLU A 27 4.58 16.03 7.60
CA GLU A 27 3.62 15.77 8.69
C GLU A 27 4.06 14.63 9.62
N ARG A 28 4.66 13.56 9.08
CA ARG A 28 5.09 12.39 9.85
C ARG A 28 6.22 11.62 9.18
N ILE A 29 7.06 10.97 9.98
CA ILE A 29 8.08 10.03 9.49
C ILE A 29 7.43 8.66 9.26
N LEU A 30 7.57 8.14 8.04
CA LEU A 30 7.07 6.83 7.64
C LEU A 30 8.23 5.82 7.55
N VAL A 31 7.91 4.55 7.81
CA VAL A 31 8.84 3.45 7.53
C VAL A 31 8.48 2.75 6.22
N PRO A 32 9.45 2.16 5.50
CA PRO A 32 9.17 1.41 4.27
C PRO A 32 8.08 0.36 4.47
N GLY A 33 7.09 0.33 3.58
CA GLY A 33 5.95 -0.60 3.65
C GLY A 33 4.72 -0.07 4.39
N GLU A 34 4.84 1.02 5.17
CA GLU A 34 3.70 1.58 5.91
C GLU A 34 2.65 2.18 4.97
N LEU A 35 3.09 2.98 4.00
CA LEU A 35 2.21 3.61 3.01
C LEU A 35 1.50 2.56 2.14
N GLU A 36 2.22 1.50 1.76
CA GLU A 36 1.68 0.38 1.00
C GLU A 36 0.63 -0.39 1.81
N ARG A 37 0.85 -0.58 3.11
CA ARG A 37 -0.12 -1.20 4.01
C ARG A 37 -1.38 -0.36 4.15
N GLU A 38 -1.25 0.97 4.29
CA GLU A 38 -2.39 1.88 4.33
C GLU A 38 -3.17 1.84 3.01
N ARG A 39 -2.49 2.00 1.87
CA ARG A 39 -3.11 1.91 0.54
C ARG A 39 -3.81 0.57 0.31
N ARG A 40 -3.22 -0.54 0.77
CA ARG A 40 -3.85 -1.87 0.67
C ARG A 40 -5.12 -1.93 1.50
N ARG A 41 -5.10 -1.51 2.77
CA ARG A 41 -6.31 -1.47 3.63
C ARG A 41 -7.42 -0.65 2.99
N THR A 42 -7.09 0.52 2.46
CA THR A 42 -8.07 1.36 1.76
C THR A 42 -8.65 0.62 0.55
N ARG A 43 -7.81 0.05 -0.32
CA ARG A 43 -8.26 -0.66 -1.53
C ARG A 43 -9.02 -1.95 -1.26
N GLU A 44 -8.71 -2.65 -0.16
CA GLU A 44 -9.49 -3.80 0.32
C GLU A 44 -10.90 -3.36 0.74
N ALA A 45 -11.04 -2.17 1.33
CA ALA A 45 -12.33 -1.64 1.80
C ALA A 45 -13.14 -0.91 0.71
N SER A 46 -12.47 -0.20 -0.20
CA SER A 46 -13.12 0.71 -1.16
C SER A 46 -12.92 0.33 -2.63
N GLY A 47 -12.25 -0.80 -2.91
CA GLY A 47 -11.88 -1.20 -4.27
C GLY A 47 -10.58 -0.55 -4.77
N VAL A 48 -10.02 -1.13 -5.84
CA VAL A 48 -8.80 -0.63 -6.50
C VAL A 48 -9.19 0.40 -7.57
N PRO A 49 -8.70 1.64 -7.51
CA PRO A 49 -8.97 2.62 -8.55
C PRO A 49 -8.20 2.25 -9.81
N LEU A 50 -8.93 2.00 -10.91
CA LEU A 50 -8.37 1.76 -12.23
C LEU A 50 -8.57 3.00 -13.11
N PRO A 51 -7.52 3.51 -13.77
CA PRO A 51 -7.68 4.55 -14.80
C PRO A 51 -8.64 4.09 -15.91
N THR A 52 -9.43 5.01 -16.46
CA THR A 52 -10.43 4.70 -17.49
C THR A 52 -9.82 3.96 -18.69
N ALA A 53 -8.69 4.44 -19.21
CA ALA A 53 -8.01 3.81 -20.35
C ALA A 53 -7.59 2.35 -20.06
N LEU A 54 -7.13 2.07 -18.83
CA LEU A 54 -6.76 0.70 -18.43
C LEU A 54 -7.98 -0.21 -18.33
N ARG A 55 -9.10 0.31 -17.82
CA ARG A 55 -10.37 -0.43 -17.78
C ARG A 55 -10.86 -0.77 -19.20
N GLU A 56 -10.78 0.19 -20.12
CA GLU A 56 -11.15 -0.02 -21.52
C GLU A 56 -10.27 -1.07 -22.19
N GLU A 57 -8.95 -1.01 -21.96
CA GLU A 57 -8.00 -2.01 -22.46
C GLU A 57 -8.32 -3.43 -21.96
N VAL A 58 -8.54 -3.57 -20.64
CA VAL A 58 -8.92 -4.86 -20.04
C VAL A 58 -10.25 -5.38 -20.58
N ASN A 59 -11.24 -4.50 -20.75
CA ASN A 59 -12.53 -4.86 -21.33
C ASN A 59 -12.44 -5.23 -22.82
N GLY A 60 -11.49 -4.64 -23.55
CA GLY A 60 -11.15 -5.05 -24.91
C GLY A 60 -10.66 -6.50 -24.97
N TYR A 61 -9.70 -6.86 -24.12
CA TYR A 61 -9.23 -8.24 -24.02
C TYR A 61 -10.33 -9.22 -23.58
N ALA A 62 -11.20 -8.80 -22.65
CA ALA A 62 -12.33 -9.61 -22.21
C ALA A 62 -13.27 -9.94 -23.37
N ALA A 63 -13.56 -8.96 -24.23
CA ALA A 63 -14.38 -9.15 -25.42
C ALA A 63 -13.71 -10.09 -26.45
N GLU A 64 -12.41 -9.95 -26.71
CA GLU A 64 -11.66 -10.82 -27.62
C GLU A 64 -11.66 -12.28 -27.15
N LEU A 65 -11.56 -12.49 -25.84
CA LEU A 65 -11.53 -13.82 -25.22
C LEU A 65 -12.92 -14.40 -24.92
N GLY A 66 -13.99 -13.63 -25.13
CA GLY A 66 -15.37 -14.04 -24.85
C GLY A 66 -15.67 -14.23 -23.36
N VAL A 67 -15.05 -13.45 -22.47
CA VAL A 67 -15.28 -13.48 -21.02
C VAL A 67 -15.93 -12.18 -20.51
N PRO A 68 -16.61 -12.18 -19.35
CA PRO A 68 -17.17 -10.95 -18.78
C PRO A 68 -16.09 -9.89 -18.48
N GLY A 69 -16.37 -8.64 -18.86
CA GLY A 69 -15.53 -7.49 -18.54
C GLY A 69 -15.71 -6.98 -17.10
N LEU A 70 -14.94 -5.97 -16.75
CA LEU A 70 -15.04 -5.22 -15.51
C LEU A 70 -16.11 -4.11 -15.62
N ASP A 71 -17.00 -4.01 -14.64
CA ASP A 71 -18.00 -2.93 -14.48
C ASP A 71 -17.34 -1.56 -14.20
#